data_AF-A0A2T7SPZ2-F1
#
_entry.id   AF-A0A2T7SPZ2-F1
#
_cell.length_a   1.000
_cell.length_b   1.000
_cell.length_c   1.000
_cell.angle_alpha   90.00
_cell.angle_beta   90.00
_cell.angle_gamma   90.00
#
_symmetry.space_group_name_H-M   'P 1'
#
loop_
_entity.id
_entity.type
_entity.pdbx_description
1 polymer ?
#
loop_
_entity_poly.entity_id
_entity_poly.type
_entity_poly.pdbx_seq_one_letter_code
_entity_poly.pdbx_strand_id
1 'polypeptide(L)'
;MSVKTKKLLKNWSQALLTELSVWAALCLLLAPVQLKSQPAHPVSVEAKHAGVTAQIDVLGQAFRAPAPVARDQARIIVYRTNDNRLPGATSIFIDDRYHASLVRGAWSALCYRVGNIEIGARQMDAANRPKDLVDAITVTRLEGGT
;
A
#
# COMPACT_ATOMS: atom_id res chain seq x y z
N MET A 1 5.68 65.98 -25.44
CA MET A 1 6.28 64.62 -25.32
C MET A 1 6.19 63.89 -26.65
N SER A 2 7.33 63.44 -27.19
CA SER A 2 7.50 62.98 -28.57
C SER A 2 6.97 61.55 -28.81
N VAL A 3 6.49 61.27 -30.02
CA VAL A 3 5.95 59.97 -30.45
C VAL A 3 6.99 58.84 -30.30
N LYS A 4 8.29 59.14 -30.39
CA LYS A 4 9.38 58.17 -30.21
C LYS A 4 9.43 57.55 -28.80
N THR A 5 9.18 58.33 -27.74
CA THR A 5 9.22 57.83 -26.35
C THR A 5 8.09 56.85 -26.04
N LYS A 6 6.91 56.99 -26.69
CA LYS A 6 5.78 56.07 -26.51
C LYS A 6 6.03 54.70 -27.15
N LYS A 7 6.74 54.65 -28.29
CA LYS A 7 7.11 53.38 -28.95
C LYS A 7 8.16 52.60 -28.17
N LEU A 8 9.15 53.28 -27.59
CA LEU A 8 10.20 52.62 -26.80
C LEU A 8 9.64 51.96 -25.54
N LEU A 9 8.74 52.64 -24.82
CA LEU A 9 8.10 52.12 -23.61
C LEU A 9 7.21 50.90 -23.90
N LYS A 10 6.53 50.88 -25.06
CA LYS A 10 5.67 49.76 -25.46
C LYS A 10 6.47 48.52 -25.87
N ASN A 11 7.63 48.69 -26.50
CA ASN A 11 8.50 47.56 -26.85
C ASN A 11 9.18 46.96 -25.61
N TRP A 12 9.54 47.80 -24.62
CA TRP A 12 10.07 47.32 -23.34
C TRP A 12 9.05 46.54 -22.52
N SER A 13 7.78 46.99 -22.50
CA SER A 13 6.73 46.24 -21.78
C SER A 13 6.41 44.91 -22.44
N GLN A 14 6.45 44.82 -23.77
CA GLN A 14 6.24 43.56 -24.50
C GLN A 14 7.37 42.54 -24.25
N ALA A 15 8.63 42.99 -24.22
CA ALA A 15 9.78 42.11 -23.95
C ALA A 15 9.78 41.57 -22.50
N LEU A 16 9.41 42.40 -21.53
CA LEU A 16 9.28 42.01 -20.13
C LEU A 16 8.14 41.00 -19.91
N LEU A 17 7.02 41.16 -20.62
CA LEU A 17 5.88 40.24 -20.53
C LEU A 17 6.17 38.87 -21.15
N THR A 18 7.02 38.79 -22.18
CA THR A 18 7.43 37.52 -22.79
C THR A 18 8.45 36.74 -21.96
N GLU A 19 9.37 37.42 -21.28
CA GLU A 19 10.33 36.77 -20.38
C GLU A 19 9.64 36.15 -19.15
N LEU A 20 8.67 36.87 -18.57
CA LEU A 20 7.90 36.39 -17.41
C LEU A 20 7.04 35.15 -17.72
N SER A 21 6.51 35.03 -18.94
CA SER A 21 5.68 33.88 -19.32
C SER A 21 6.49 32.59 -19.55
N VAL A 22 7.72 32.71 -20.05
CA VAL A 22 8.64 31.57 -20.26
C VAL A 22 9.08 30.98 -18.92
N TRP A 23 9.41 31.83 -17.94
CA TRP A 23 9.78 31.37 -16.59
C TRP A 23 8.60 30.75 -15.83
N ALA A 24 7.39 31.30 -15.98
CA ALA A 24 6.19 30.70 -15.38
C ALA A 24 5.88 29.30 -15.97
N ALA A 25 6.09 29.10 -17.27
CA ALA A 25 5.90 27.80 -17.91
C ALA A 25 6.95 26.76 -17.50
N LEU A 26 8.20 27.19 -17.26
CA LEU A 26 9.28 26.30 -16.81
C LEU A 26 9.06 25.80 -15.35
N CYS A 27 8.50 26.65 -14.48
CA CYS A 27 8.16 26.26 -13.11
C CYS A 27 7.04 25.20 -13.02
N LEU A 28 6.13 25.17 -14.00
CA LEU A 28 5.05 24.17 -14.04
C LEU A 28 5.53 22.77 -14.46
N LEU A 29 6.70 22.65 -15.11
CA LEU A 29 7.28 21.37 -15.52
C LEU A 29 8.17 20.73 -14.44
N LEU A 30 8.50 21.46 -13.38
CA LEU A 30 9.33 21.00 -12.25
C LEU A 30 8.51 20.70 -10.99
N ALA A 31 7.18 20.69 -11.08
CA ALA A 31 6.34 20.34 -9.94
C ALA A 31 6.67 18.90 -9.49
N PRO A 32 7.18 18.70 -8.25
CA PRO A 32 7.40 17.37 -7.75
C PRO A 32 6.05 16.65 -7.70
N VAL A 33 5.98 15.48 -8.34
CA VAL A 33 4.86 14.55 -8.18
C VAL A 33 4.72 14.32 -6.68
N GLN A 34 3.68 14.90 -6.09
CA GLN A 34 3.32 14.69 -4.69
C GLN A 34 2.85 13.23 -4.58
N LEU A 35 3.80 12.32 -4.35
CA LEU A 35 3.51 10.94 -4.01
C LEU A 35 2.87 10.98 -2.63
N LYS A 36 1.53 10.95 -2.58
CA LYS A 36 0.78 10.90 -1.31
C LYS A 36 1.33 9.72 -0.50
N SER A 37 2.01 10.01 0.62
CA SER A 37 2.44 8.97 1.56
C SER A 37 1.20 8.27 2.07
N GLN A 38 1.04 6.98 1.77
CA GLN A 38 -0.05 6.20 2.36
C GLN A 38 0.14 6.14 3.87
N PRO A 39 -0.93 6.24 4.67
CA PRO A 39 -0.83 6.11 6.12
C PRO A 39 -0.19 4.76 6.45
N ALA A 40 0.83 4.79 7.31
CA ALA A 40 1.51 3.57 7.75
C ALA A 40 0.58 2.78 8.67
N HIS A 41 0.45 1.48 8.41
CA HIS A 41 -0.16 0.55 9.36
C HIS A 41 0.80 0.34 10.55
N PRO A 42 0.27 -0.01 11.74
CA PRO A 42 1.12 -0.32 12.89
C PRO A 42 2.09 -1.45 12.52
N VAL A 43 3.37 -1.28 12.85
CA VAL A 43 4.43 -2.28 12.59
C VAL A 43 4.28 -3.51 13.50
N SER A 44 3.68 -3.32 14.66
CA SER A 44 3.36 -4.39 15.59
C SER A 44 2.04 -4.10 16.33
N VAL A 45 1.34 -5.16 16.72
CA VAL A 45 0.19 -5.09 17.63
C VAL A 45 0.63 -5.69 18.95
N GLU A 46 0.74 -4.83 19.97
CA GLU A 46 1.06 -5.24 21.33
C GLU A 46 -0.22 -5.40 22.14
N ALA A 47 -0.24 -6.39 23.04
CA ALA A 47 -1.20 -6.42 24.11
C ALA A 47 -0.58 -6.96 25.39
N LYS A 48 -1.08 -6.44 26.52
CA LYS A 48 -0.70 -6.89 27.85
C LYS A 48 -1.71 -7.90 28.35
N HIS A 49 -1.23 -9.10 28.68
CA HIS A 49 -2.05 -10.14 29.30
C HIS A 49 -1.29 -10.80 30.45
N ALA A 50 -1.92 -10.88 31.62
CA ALA A 50 -1.36 -11.55 32.81
C ALA A 50 0.10 -11.14 33.16
N GLY A 51 0.45 -9.86 32.96
CA GLY A 51 1.80 -9.34 33.24
C GLY A 51 2.85 -9.62 32.16
N VAL A 52 2.48 -10.31 31.08
CA VAL A 52 3.34 -10.54 29.91
C VAL A 52 2.88 -9.65 28.75
N THR A 53 3.82 -8.96 28.12
CA THR A 53 3.61 -8.29 26.84
C THR A 53 3.72 -9.31 25.71
N ALA A 54 2.64 -9.48 24.96
CA ALA A 54 2.64 -10.24 23.72
C ALA A 54 2.61 -9.29 22.52
N GLN A 55 3.35 -9.65 21.46
CA GLN A 55 3.49 -8.84 20.26
C GLN A 55 3.19 -9.68 19.02
N ILE A 56 2.45 -9.09 18.08
CA ILE A 56 2.29 -9.61 16.72
C ILE A 56 2.97 -8.63 15.76
N ASP A 57 3.93 -9.11 14.98
CA ASP A 57 4.54 -8.32 13.92
C ASP A 57 3.60 -8.25 12.71
N VAL A 58 3.38 -7.03 12.22
CA VAL A 58 2.47 -6.77 11.10
C VAL A 58 3.29 -6.63 9.83
N LEU A 59 3.13 -7.60 8.93
CA LEU A 59 3.84 -7.62 7.65
C LEU A 59 2.99 -7.12 6.47
N GLY A 60 1.69 -6.90 6.70
CA GLY A 60 0.80 -6.30 5.71
C GLY A 60 0.95 -4.78 5.61
N GLN A 61 0.80 -4.23 4.41
CA GLN A 61 0.87 -2.79 4.13
C GLN A 61 -0.52 -2.22 3.82
N ALA A 62 -0.64 -0.90 3.59
CA ALA A 62 -1.88 -0.28 3.11
C ALA A 62 -2.11 -0.60 1.64
N PHE A 63 -3.36 -0.83 1.21
CA PHE A 63 -3.68 -1.27 -0.15
C PHE A 63 -3.06 -0.38 -1.22
N ARG A 64 -2.30 -1.01 -2.13
CA ARG A 64 -1.73 -0.37 -3.31
C ARG A 64 -1.88 -1.32 -4.50
N ALA A 65 -2.35 -0.81 -5.63
CA ALA A 65 -2.44 -1.62 -6.84
C ALA A 65 -1.06 -2.18 -7.21
N PRO A 66 -0.89 -3.52 -7.31
CA PRO A 66 0.40 -4.10 -7.64
C PRO A 66 0.70 -3.99 -9.14
N ALA A 67 1.98 -3.91 -9.51
CA ALA A 67 2.45 -3.90 -10.91
C ALA A 67 2.09 -5.21 -11.63
N PRO A 68 2.01 -5.30 -12.96
CA PRO A 68 1.72 -6.58 -13.65
C PRO A 68 2.66 -7.74 -13.27
N VAL A 69 2.20 -8.99 -13.43
CA VAL A 69 3.04 -10.20 -13.28
C VAL A 69 3.66 -10.62 -14.62
N ALA A 70 4.75 -11.38 -14.57
CA ALA A 70 5.30 -12.05 -15.75
C ALA A 70 4.33 -13.11 -16.30
N ARG A 71 4.53 -13.52 -17.56
CA ARG A 71 3.61 -14.41 -18.30
C ARG A 71 3.41 -15.78 -17.65
N ASP A 72 4.42 -16.28 -16.95
CA ASP A 72 4.49 -17.59 -16.30
C ASP A 72 4.35 -17.50 -14.77
N GLN A 73 3.88 -16.36 -14.26
CA GLN A 73 3.77 -16.08 -12.84
C GLN A 73 2.33 -15.73 -12.45
N ALA A 74 1.86 -16.33 -11.37
CA ALA A 74 0.60 -15.94 -10.74
C ALA A 74 0.86 -14.93 -9.62
N ARG A 75 -0.17 -14.17 -9.23
CA ARG A 75 -0.14 -13.37 -8.00
C ARG A 75 -1.33 -13.68 -7.13
N ILE A 76 -1.02 -13.93 -5.87
CA ILE A 76 -1.99 -14.02 -4.79
C ILE A 76 -2.05 -12.64 -4.14
N ILE A 77 -3.24 -12.06 -4.04
CA ILE A 77 -3.49 -10.80 -3.36
C ILE A 77 -4.45 -11.10 -2.21
N VAL A 78 -4.02 -10.86 -0.98
CA VAL A 78 -4.84 -11.08 0.21
C VAL A 78 -4.98 -9.77 0.96
N TYR A 79 -6.20 -9.42 1.33
CA TYR A 79 -6.48 -8.21 2.09
C TYR A 79 -7.46 -8.50 3.22
N ARG A 80 -7.30 -7.74 4.30
CA ARG A 80 -8.26 -7.70 5.40
C ARG A 80 -9.09 -6.44 5.27
N THR A 81 -10.40 -6.59 5.11
CA THR A 81 -11.32 -5.45 5.00
C THR A 81 -11.33 -4.59 6.26
N ASN A 82 -11.76 -3.34 6.12
CA ASN A 82 -11.96 -2.45 7.26
C ASN A 82 -13.16 -2.85 8.13
N ASP A 83 -14.13 -3.55 7.56
CA ASP A 83 -15.37 -3.94 8.25
C ASP A 83 -15.16 -5.11 9.22
N ASN A 84 -14.07 -5.88 9.07
CA ASN A 84 -13.72 -6.93 10.01
C ASN A 84 -13.25 -6.31 11.35
N ARG A 85 -14.05 -6.50 12.40
CA ARG A 85 -13.82 -5.93 13.73
C ARG A 85 -13.06 -6.82 14.71
N LEU A 86 -12.60 -8.00 14.29
CA LEU A 86 -11.85 -8.89 15.18
C LEU A 86 -10.56 -8.21 15.68
N PRO A 87 -10.15 -8.41 16.96
CA PRO A 87 -8.92 -7.84 17.48
C PRO A 87 -7.68 -8.51 16.88
N GLY A 88 -6.52 -7.84 16.94
CA GLY A 88 -5.24 -8.38 16.48
C GLY A 88 -5.09 -8.45 14.96
N ALA A 89 -4.43 -9.48 14.46
CA ALA A 89 -4.07 -9.65 13.05
C ALA A 89 -4.51 -11.02 12.50
N THR A 90 -4.83 -11.06 11.21
CA THR A 90 -5.09 -12.33 10.50
C THR A 90 -3.77 -12.80 9.89
N SER A 91 -3.25 -13.93 10.35
CA SER A 91 -2.07 -14.56 9.76
C SER A 91 -2.46 -15.37 8.53
N ILE A 92 -1.72 -15.18 7.44
CA ILE A 92 -1.91 -15.83 6.15
C ILE A 92 -0.80 -16.85 5.95
N PHE A 93 -1.18 -18.04 5.50
CA PHE A 93 -0.30 -19.16 5.20
C PHE A 93 -0.46 -19.54 3.74
N ILE A 94 0.65 -19.77 3.05
CA ILE A 94 0.68 -20.25 1.66
C ILE A 94 1.46 -21.57 1.65
N ASP A 95 0.81 -22.66 1.26
CA ASP A 95 1.36 -24.02 1.32
C ASP A 95 1.99 -24.32 2.70
N ASP A 96 1.19 -24.15 3.77
CA ASP A 96 1.55 -24.33 5.18
C ASP A 96 2.69 -23.42 5.71
N ARG A 97 3.19 -22.49 4.89
CA ARG A 97 4.22 -21.52 5.31
C ARG A 97 3.61 -20.17 5.62
N TYR A 98 4.01 -19.60 6.76
CA TYR A 98 3.63 -18.24 7.14
C TYR A 98 4.09 -17.23 6.07
N HIS A 99 3.16 -16.35 5.65
CA HIS A 99 3.40 -15.33 4.64
C HIS A 99 3.29 -13.91 5.20
N ALA A 100 2.20 -13.60 5.90
CA ALA A 100 1.95 -12.25 6.41
C ALA A 100 0.95 -12.23 7.57
N SER A 101 1.03 -11.21 8.42
CA SER A 101 -0.01 -10.87 9.39
C SER A 101 -0.68 -9.55 8.99
N LEU A 102 -2.00 -9.63 8.75
CA LEU A 102 -2.81 -8.53 8.25
C LEU A 102 -3.66 -7.91 9.38
N VAL A 103 -3.35 -6.67 9.73
CA VAL A 103 -4.26 -5.83 10.51
C VAL A 103 -5.40 -5.31 9.64
N ARG A 104 -6.39 -4.68 10.25
CA ARG A 104 -7.53 -4.10 9.53
C ARG A 104 -7.05 -3.15 8.42
N GLY A 105 -7.59 -3.31 7.22
CA GLY A 105 -7.23 -2.50 6.06
C GLY A 105 -5.84 -2.80 5.49
N ALA A 106 -5.12 -3.78 6.05
CA ALA A 106 -3.85 -4.23 5.52
C ALA A 106 -4.04 -5.25 4.41
N TRP A 107 -3.05 -5.31 3.52
CA TRP A 107 -2.97 -6.31 2.46
C TRP A 107 -1.53 -6.79 2.29
N SER A 108 -1.39 -7.93 1.63
CA SER A 108 -0.12 -8.44 1.13
C SER A 108 -0.33 -9.05 -0.25
N ALA A 109 0.76 -9.13 -1.02
CA ALA A 109 0.78 -9.89 -2.25
C ALA A 109 2.03 -10.75 -2.37
N LEU A 110 1.85 -11.93 -2.96
CA LEU A 110 2.91 -12.86 -3.27
C LEU A 110 2.82 -13.22 -4.75
N CYS A 111 3.91 -12.98 -5.47
CA CYS A 111 4.08 -13.61 -6.76
C CYS A 111 4.48 -15.08 -6.56
N TYR A 112 3.83 -15.99 -7.27
CA TYR A 112 3.97 -17.42 -7.05
C TYR A 112 3.92 -18.20 -8.36
N ARG A 113 4.30 -19.48 -8.30
CA ARG A 113 4.17 -20.39 -9.45
C ARG A 113 2.70 -20.56 -9.80
N VAL A 114 2.40 -20.63 -11.10
CA VAL A 114 1.06 -21.03 -11.58
C VAL A 114 0.79 -22.50 -11.23
N GLY A 115 -0.39 -22.78 -10.71
CA GLY A 115 -0.82 -24.14 -10.36
C GLY A 115 -1.70 -24.14 -9.12
N ASN A 116 -1.86 -25.32 -8.54
CA ASN A 116 -2.70 -25.50 -7.36
C ASN A 116 -1.92 -25.08 -6.12
N ILE A 117 -2.56 -24.29 -5.27
CA ILE A 117 -1.97 -23.81 -4.02
C ILE A 117 -2.97 -23.90 -2.88
N GLU A 118 -2.44 -23.98 -1.67
CA GLU A 118 -3.24 -23.91 -0.45
C GLU A 118 -3.07 -22.55 0.22
N ILE A 119 -4.19 -21.94 0.61
CA ILE A 119 -4.21 -20.70 1.39
C ILE A 119 -4.90 -20.96 2.72
N GLY A 120 -4.17 -20.69 3.80
CA GLY A 120 -4.67 -20.73 5.18
C GLY A 120 -4.81 -19.32 5.76
N ALA A 121 -5.83 -19.11 6.59
CA ALA A 121 -6.00 -17.89 7.37
C ALA A 121 -6.34 -18.21 8.82
N ARG A 122 -5.61 -17.61 9.77
CA ARG A 122 -5.81 -17.76 11.22
C ARG A 122 -5.91 -16.39 11.88
N GLN A 123 -7.01 -16.13 12.58
CA GLN A 123 -7.12 -14.92 13.40
C GLN A 123 -6.29 -15.08 14.67
N MET A 124 -5.42 -14.11 14.93
CA MET A 124 -4.58 -14.04 16.12
C MET A 124 -4.89 -12.77 16.88
N ASP A 125 -4.95 -12.88 18.20
CA ASP A 125 -5.05 -11.74 19.12
C ASP A 125 -3.80 -11.75 20.01
N ALA A 126 -3.17 -10.58 20.18
CA ALA A 126 -2.04 -10.46 21.10
C ALA A 126 -2.52 -10.52 22.55
N ALA A 127 -3.76 -10.09 22.83
CA ALA A 127 -4.26 -9.91 24.20
C ALA A 127 -4.75 -11.20 24.83
N ASN A 128 -4.99 -12.24 24.04
CA ASN A 128 -5.62 -13.47 24.48
C ASN A 128 -4.81 -14.66 24.00
N ARG A 129 -4.84 -15.75 24.76
CA ARG A 129 -4.23 -17.02 24.31
C ARG A 129 -4.79 -17.37 22.93
N PRO A 130 -3.95 -17.55 21.90
CA PRO A 130 -4.43 -17.93 20.58
C PRO A 130 -5.25 -19.21 20.66
N LYS A 131 -6.40 -19.23 19.99
CA LYS A 131 -7.14 -20.48 19.78
C LYS A 131 -6.24 -21.41 18.96
N ASP A 132 -5.85 -22.55 19.52
CA ASP A 132 -4.89 -23.49 18.93
C ASP A 132 -5.54 -24.87 18.78
N LEU A 133 -6.65 -24.86 18.06
CA LEU A 133 -7.44 -26.04 17.72
C LEU A 133 -7.48 -26.18 16.20
N VAL A 134 -7.85 -27.36 15.71
CA VAL A 134 -7.93 -27.64 14.26
C VAL A 134 -8.88 -26.70 13.51
N ASP A 135 -9.83 -26.08 14.21
CA ASP A 135 -10.80 -25.11 13.69
C ASP A 135 -10.35 -23.64 13.84
N ALA A 136 -9.10 -23.41 14.27
CA ALA A 136 -8.54 -22.06 14.37
C ALA A 136 -8.05 -21.52 13.02
N ILE A 137 -7.81 -22.41 12.05
CA ILE A 137 -7.36 -22.06 10.71
C ILE A 137 -8.44 -22.43 9.69
N THR A 138 -8.79 -21.48 8.83
CA THR A 138 -9.60 -21.75 7.64
C THR A 138 -8.65 -21.95 6.47
N VAL A 139 -8.76 -23.09 5.80
CA VAL A 139 -7.93 -23.44 4.65
C VAL A 139 -8.81 -23.57 3.41
N THR A 140 -8.34 -23.03 2.29
CA THR A 140 -8.96 -23.22 0.99
C THR A 140 -7.90 -23.51 -0.06
N ARG A 141 -8.28 -24.27 -1.09
CA ARG A 141 -7.42 -24.62 -2.20
C ARG A 141 -7.80 -23.77 -3.41
N LEU A 142 -6.81 -23.12 -4.01
CA LEU A 142 -6.98 -22.46 -5.30
C LEU A 142 -6.47 -23.41 -6.38
N GLU A 143 -7.34 -23.73 -7.34
CA GLU A 143 -6.97 -24.55 -8.49
C GLU A 143 -6.41 -23.66 -9.61
N GLY A 144 -5.35 -24.13 -10.26
CA GLY A 144 -4.79 -23.45 -11.43
C GLY A 144 -5.74 -23.54 -12.62
N GLY A 145 -5.79 -22.47 -13.43
CA GLY A 145 -6.48 -22.53 -14.72
C GLY A 145 -5.77 -23.46 -15.69
N THR A 146 -6.52 -24.32 -16.38
CA THR A 146 -6.04 -25.19 -17.47
C THR A 146 -5.90 -24.43 -18.77
#